data_AF-A0A550GR63-F1
#
_entry.id   AF-A0A550GR63-F1
#
_cell.length_a   1.000
_cell.length_b   1.000
_cell.length_c   1.000
_cell.angle_alpha   90.00
_cell.angle_beta   90.00
_cell.angle_gamma   90.00
#
_symmetry.space_group_name_H-M   'P 1'
#
loop_
_entity.id
_entity.type
_entity.pdbx_description
1 polymer ?
#
loop_
_entity_poly.entity_id
_entity_poly.type
_entity_poly.pdbx_seq_one_letter_code
_entity_poly.pdbx_strand_id
1 'polypeptide(L)'
;MPDDTRFYYMKTLIRQSSTNTLSGTKPTLILFIASTKDTAGMNIAKSLIDHYSFEKHSETFHNSPVYTKKLHNKETKLLFVNTEIVETQFLGGLFSPSMFVFLSRHSSAKGIPTLSVHTPGNLAEAQFGGKPQTVSVSPAAAMKNALQEMAKLADERGLDYEVSYECTHHGPSLDAPAMFVELGSSPEQWKDLKAAEVVAHAA
;
A
#
# COMPACT_ATOMS: atom_id res chain seq x y z
N MET A 1 -6.27 -8.12 -27.09
CA MET A 1 -7.03 -8.51 -25.89
C MET A 1 -6.07 -9.25 -24.97
N PRO A 2 -5.87 -8.84 -23.71
CA PRO A 2 -5.05 -9.61 -22.78
C PRO A 2 -5.80 -10.89 -22.40
N ASP A 3 -5.04 -11.98 -22.30
CA ASP A 3 -5.48 -13.35 -22.07
C ASP A 3 -6.13 -13.52 -20.67
N ASP A 4 -7.46 -13.65 -20.66
CA ASP A 4 -8.35 -13.73 -19.49
C ASP A 4 -8.09 -14.99 -18.63
N THR A 5 -7.35 -15.96 -19.16
CA THR A 5 -7.07 -17.23 -18.46
C THR A 5 -6.11 -17.08 -17.28
N ARG A 6 -5.15 -16.13 -17.32
CA ARG A 6 -4.22 -15.88 -16.20
C ARG A 6 -4.91 -15.26 -14.98
N PHE A 7 -5.91 -14.40 -15.21
CA PHE A 7 -6.71 -13.80 -14.14
C PHE A 7 -7.56 -14.85 -13.41
N TYR A 8 -8.05 -15.86 -14.13
CA TYR A 8 -8.83 -16.95 -13.55
C TYR A 8 -8.00 -17.86 -12.63
N TYR A 9 -6.75 -18.15 -13.00
CA TYR A 9 -5.83 -18.92 -12.16
C TYR A 9 -5.41 -18.18 -10.87
N MET A 10 -5.17 -16.86 -10.93
CA MET A 10 -4.86 -16.05 -9.74
C MET A 10 -6.03 -15.99 -8.74
N LYS A 11 -7.28 -15.91 -9.23
CA LYS A 11 -8.48 -15.94 -8.37
C LYS A 11 -8.61 -17.24 -7.56
N THR A 12 -8.12 -18.35 -8.10
CA THR A 12 -8.34 -19.69 -7.51
C THR A 12 -7.34 -19.99 -6.38
N LEU A 13 -6.11 -19.47 -6.46
CA LEU A 13 -5.06 -19.75 -5.47
C LEU A 13 -5.28 -19.00 -4.15
N ILE A 14 -5.67 -17.72 -4.18
CA ILE A 14 -5.77 -16.89 -2.96
C ILE A 14 -7.02 -17.21 -2.13
N ARG A 15 -8.02 -17.89 -2.71
CA ARG A 15 -9.32 -18.15 -2.06
C ARG A 15 -9.36 -19.41 -1.20
N GLN A 16 -8.36 -20.30 -1.27
CA GLN A 16 -8.46 -21.65 -0.69
C GLN A 16 -7.99 -21.81 0.77
N SER A 17 -7.69 -20.72 1.49
CA SER A 17 -7.41 -20.78 2.93
C SER A 17 -8.59 -20.37 3.82
N SER A 18 -9.83 -20.59 3.38
CA SER A 18 -10.98 -20.60 4.28
C SER A 18 -11.25 -22.02 4.76
N THR A 19 -10.56 -22.45 5.82
CA THR A 19 -11.00 -23.58 6.62
C THR A 19 -12.29 -23.18 7.33
N ASN A 20 -13.32 -24.03 7.18
CA ASN A 20 -14.57 -23.93 7.93
C ASN A 20 -14.25 -23.86 9.43
N THR A 21 -14.45 -22.69 10.03
CA THR A 21 -14.50 -22.53 11.49
C THR A 21 -15.88 -22.02 11.85
N LEU A 22 -16.55 -22.81 12.69
CA LEU A 22 -17.86 -22.53 13.26
C LEU A 22 -17.79 -21.24 14.12
N SER A 23 -18.75 -20.35 13.91
CA SER A 23 -19.10 -19.18 14.74
C SER A 23 -17.96 -18.23 15.18
N GLY A 24 -17.15 -17.73 14.25
CA GLY A 24 -16.27 -16.57 14.48
C GLY A 24 -16.46 -15.53 13.39
N THR A 25 -16.53 -14.25 13.75
CA THR A 25 -16.49 -13.15 12.76
C THR A 25 -15.25 -13.32 11.89
N LYS A 26 -15.40 -13.33 10.56
CA LYS A 26 -14.27 -13.41 9.63
C LYS A 26 -13.25 -12.30 9.95
N PRO A 27 -11.94 -12.60 10.03
CA PRO A 27 -10.95 -11.59 10.34
C PRO A 27 -10.97 -10.46 9.30
N THR A 28 -10.79 -9.24 9.80
CA THR A 28 -10.76 -8.03 8.98
C THR A 28 -9.43 -7.98 8.23
N LEU A 29 -9.46 -8.08 6.90
CA LEU A 29 -8.27 -8.09 6.05
C LEU A 29 -7.83 -6.65 5.73
N ILE A 30 -6.55 -6.32 5.93
CA ILE A 30 -5.89 -5.13 5.39
C ILE A 30 -4.84 -5.59 4.39
N LEU A 31 -4.80 -4.97 3.21
CA LEU A 31 -3.89 -5.34 2.14
C LEU A 31 -2.86 -4.24 1.93
N PHE A 32 -1.60 -4.56 2.22
CA PHE A 32 -0.43 -3.73 1.92
C PHE A 32 0.12 -4.14 0.56
N ILE A 33 0.48 -3.16 -0.26
CA ILE A 33 0.96 -3.37 -1.62
C ILE A 33 2.22 -2.53 -1.83
N ALA A 34 3.30 -3.16 -2.29
CA ALA A 34 4.49 -2.49 -2.77
C ALA A 34 4.79 -2.92 -4.21
N SER A 35 5.42 -2.05 -4.99
CA SER A 35 5.93 -2.42 -6.32
C SER A 35 7.42 -2.75 -6.24
N THR A 36 7.84 -3.85 -6.88
CA THR A 36 9.26 -4.20 -7.04
C THR A 36 10.02 -3.23 -7.95
N LYS A 37 9.31 -2.33 -8.65
CA LYS A 37 9.89 -1.22 -9.42
C LYS A 37 10.08 0.06 -8.60
N ASP A 38 9.57 0.09 -7.36
CA ASP A 38 9.59 1.27 -6.49
C ASP A 38 10.60 1.11 -5.36
N THR A 39 11.70 1.87 -5.42
CA THR A 39 12.75 1.81 -4.39
C THR A 39 12.24 2.21 -3.00
N ALA A 40 11.44 3.28 -2.90
CA ALA A 40 10.89 3.72 -1.62
C ALA A 40 9.91 2.68 -1.08
N GLY A 41 8.97 2.23 -1.93
CA GLY A 41 7.99 1.21 -1.56
C GLY A 41 8.63 -0.09 -1.08
N MET A 42 9.71 -0.54 -1.74
CA MET A 42 10.47 -1.73 -1.31
C MET A 42 11.20 -1.52 0.03
N ASN A 43 11.76 -0.34 0.27
CA ASN A 43 12.43 -0.03 1.54
C ASN A 43 11.43 0.03 2.71
N ILE A 44 10.26 0.63 2.49
CA ILE A 44 9.15 0.66 3.47
C ILE A 44 8.67 -0.77 3.76
N ALA A 45 8.41 -1.56 2.72
CA ALA A 45 7.97 -2.95 2.85
C ALA A 45 9.00 -3.82 3.59
N LYS A 46 10.29 -3.61 3.34
CA LYS A 46 11.37 -4.30 4.06
C LYS A 46 11.36 -3.95 5.54
N SER A 47 11.21 -2.67 5.88
CA SER A 47 11.12 -2.23 7.28
C SER A 47 9.91 -2.86 7.99
N LEU A 48 8.74 -2.92 7.33
CA LEU A 48 7.59 -3.64 7.88
C LEU A 48 7.93 -5.10 8.20
N ILE A 49 8.61 -5.81 7.29
CA ILE A 49 8.99 -7.20 7.51
C ILE A 49 9.95 -7.35 8.70
N ASP A 50 10.98 -6.51 8.76
CA ASP A 50 12.04 -6.59 9.75
C ASP A 50 11.55 -6.26 11.17
N HIS A 51 10.64 -5.28 11.30
CA HIS A 51 10.23 -4.75 12.61
C HIS A 51 8.91 -5.31 13.14
N TYR A 52 8.07 -5.89 12.27
CA TYR A 52 6.71 -6.29 12.65
C TYR A 52 6.41 -7.77 12.56
N SER A 53 7.43 -8.64 12.50
CA SER A 53 7.26 -10.11 12.56
C SER A 53 6.31 -10.65 11.49
N PHE A 54 6.41 -10.13 10.26
CA PHE A 54 5.67 -10.68 9.14
C PHE A 54 6.20 -12.09 8.80
N GLU A 55 5.29 -13.04 8.70
CA GLU A 55 5.63 -14.41 8.34
C GLU A 55 5.46 -14.60 6.82
N LYS A 56 6.42 -15.30 6.21
CA LYS A 56 6.35 -15.64 4.79
C LYS A 56 5.26 -16.70 4.58
N HIS A 57 4.31 -16.39 3.70
CA HIS A 57 3.27 -17.32 3.28
C HIS A 57 3.83 -18.32 2.26
N SER A 58 3.20 -19.49 2.13
CA SER A 58 3.61 -20.52 1.17
C SER A 58 3.36 -20.12 -0.29
N GLU A 59 2.36 -19.26 -0.51
CA GLU A 59 1.97 -18.78 -1.83
C GLU A 59 2.81 -17.58 -2.29
N THR A 60 2.80 -17.36 -3.60
CA THR A 60 3.42 -16.21 -4.25
C THR A 60 2.37 -15.38 -4.99
N PHE A 61 2.67 -14.10 -5.17
CA PHE A 61 1.88 -13.17 -5.97
C PHE A 61 2.81 -12.44 -6.93
N HIS A 62 2.52 -12.47 -8.24
CA HIS A 62 3.41 -11.92 -9.28
C HIS A 62 4.86 -12.43 -9.15
N ASN A 63 5.03 -13.74 -8.91
CA ASN A 63 6.32 -14.40 -8.67
C ASN A 63 7.11 -13.85 -7.48
N SER A 64 6.45 -13.14 -6.57
CA SER A 64 7.04 -12.56 -5.36
C SER A 64 6.43 -13.20 -4.12
N PRO A 65 7.19 -13.31 -3.01
CA PRO A 65 6.68 -13.86 -1.76
C PRO A 65 5.52 -13.01 -1.22
N VAL A 66 4.51 -13.68 -0.67
CA VAL A 66 3.46 -13.01 0.12
C VAL A 66 3.86 -13.10 1.59
N TYR A 67 3.66 -12.01 2.34
CA TYR A 67 3.86 -12.01 3.79
C TYR A 67 2.55 -11.74 4.50
N THR A 68 2.39 -12.33 5.69
CA THR A 68 1.18 -12.18 6.49
C THR A 68 1.52 -11.89 7.95
N LYS A 69 0.67 -11.10 8.59
CA LYS A 69 0.68 -10.89 10.04
C LYS A 69 -0.75 -10.97 10.56
N LYS A 70 -0.94 -11.67 11.68
CA LYS A 70 -2.22 -11.71 12.40
C LYS A 70 -2.06 -10.98 13.72
N LEU A 71 -2.97 -10.06 14.01
CA LEU A 71 -3.03 -9.34 15.28
C LEU A 71 -4.49 -9.18 15.68
N HIS A 72 -4.87 -9.78 16.82
CA HIS A 72 -6.27 -9.87 17.25
C HIS A 72 -7.17 -10.44 16.14
N ASN A 73 -8.26 -9.75 15.79
CA ASN A 73 -9.19 -10.15 14.72
C ASN A 73 -8.85 -9.49 13.35
N LYS A 74 -7.61 -9.04 13.15
CA LYS A 74 -7.13 -8.43 11.91
C LYS A 74 -6.04 -9.29 11.28
N GLU A 75 -6.13 -9.46 9.97
CA GLU A 75 -5.08 -10.06 9.15
C GLU A 75 -4.54 -8.99 8.21
N THR A 76 -3.22 -8.80 8.23
CA THR A 76 -2.52 -7.94 7.28
C THR A 76 -1.78 -8.83 6.30
N LYS A 77 -1.99 -8.60 5.00
CA LYS A 77 -1.22 -9.25 3.93
C LYS A 77 -0.37 -8.20 3.21
N LEU A 78 0.90 -8.48 3.01
CA LEU A 78 1.82 -7.67 2.20
C LEU A 78 2.09 -8.39 0.88
N LEU A 79 1.70 -7.74 -0.21
CA LEU A 79 1.88 -8.22 -1.58
C LEU A 79 2.89 -7.36 -2.33
N PHE A 80 3.57 -7.98 -3.27
CA PHE A 80 4.46 -7.31 -4.20
C PHE A 80 3.95 -7.46 -5.63
N VAL A 81 3.87 -6.35 -6.35
CA VAL A 81 3.56 -6.32 -7.79
C VAL A 81 4.82 -5.98 -8.59
N ASN A 82 4.84 -6.36 -9.86
CA ASN A 82 5.91 -6.08 -10.81
C ASN A 82 5.52 -5.02 -11.87
N THR A 83 4.50 -4.21 -11.57
CA THR A 83 3.98 -3.10 -12.39
C THR A 83 4.19 -1.78 -11.67
N GLU A 84 3.94 -0.64 -12.32
CA GLU A 84 3.78 0.60 -11.57
C GLU A 84 2.59 0.46 -10.61
N ILE A 85 2.72 1.00 -9.40
CA ILE A 85 1.72 0.79 -8.34
C ILE A 85 0.39 1.46 -8.68
N VAL A 86 0.42 2.57 -9.44
CA VAL A 86 -0.79 3.28 -9.89
C VAL A 86 -1.61 2.49 -10.92
N GLU A 87 -1.00 1.48 -11.55
CA GLU A 87 -1.64 0.61 -12.56
C GLU A 87 -2.30 -0.64 -11.95
N THR A 88 -2.38 -0.75 -10.62
CA THR A 88 -2.90 -1.95 -9.95
C THR A 88 -4.43 -1.98 -9.82
N GLN A 89 -5.16 -1.43 -10.79
CA GLN A 89 -6.62 -1.39 -10.79
C GLN A 89 -7.26 -2.78 -10.68
N PHE A 90 -6.57 -3.81 -11.19
CA PHE A 90 -7.00 -5.21 -11.16
C PHE A 90 -7.17 -5.77 -9.74
N LEU A 91 -6.50 -5.19 -8.73
CA LEU A 91 -6.58 -5.66 -7.34
C LEU A 91 -8.00 -5.59 -6.79
N GLY A 92 -8.80 -4.58 -7.18
CA GLY A 92 -10.20 -4.47 -6.75
C GLY A 92 -11.10 -5.61 -7.24
N GLY A 93 -10.70 -6.32 -8.31
CA GLY A 93 -11.40 -7.51 -8.80
C GLY A 93 -10.89 -8.83 -8.21
N LEU A 94 -9.77 -8.80 -7.49
CA LEU A 94 -9.13 -9.97 -6.88
C LEU A 94 -9.35 -10.04 -5.37
N PHE A 95 -9.41 -8.89 -4.71
CA PHE A 95 -9.48 -8.78 -3.26
C PHE A 95 -10.65 -7.90 -2.82
N SER A 96 -11.20 -8.20 -1.65
CA SER A 96 -12.18 -7.36 -0.96
C SER A 96 -11.71 -7.13 0.49
N PRO A 97 -10.59 -6.41 0.69
CA PRO A 97 -10.10 -6.08 2.01
C PRO A 97 -10.96 -4.96 2.61
N SER A 98 -10.84 -4.78 3.92
CA SER A 98 -11.37 -3.59 4.61
C SER A 98 -10.62 -2.31 4.27
N MET A 99 -9.35 -2.42 3.84
CA MET A 99 -8.53 -1.30 3.42
C MET A 99 -7.35 -1.76 2.55
N PHE A 100 -7.01 -0.96 1.54
CA PHE A 100 -5.78 -1.02 0.77
C PHE A 100 -4.79 0.03 1.27
N VAL A 101 -3.53 -0.36 1.45
CA VAL A 101 -2.41 0.52 1.84
C VAL A 101 -1.31 0.36 0.79
N PHE A 102 -1.09 1.39 0.00
CA PHE A 102 -0.06 1.42 -1.04
C PHE A 102 1.21 2.04 -0.47
N LEU A 103 2.30 1.28 -0.48
CA LEU A 103 3.64 1.71 -0.06
C LEU A 103 4.38 2.18 -1.31
N SER A 104 4.64 3.48 -1.42
CA SER A 104 5.21 4.04 -2.66
C SER A 104 6.16 5.19 -2.44
N ARG A 105 6.82 5.58 -3.52
CA ARG A 105 7.52 6.86 -3.64
C ARG A 105 6.55 7.99 -3.91
N HIS A 106 6.80 9.13 -3.29
CA HIS A 106 6.36 10.42 -3.80
C HIS A 106 7.46 11.00 -4.71
N SER A 107 7.09 11.58 -5.86
CA SER A 107 8.04 12.15 -6.82
C SER A 107 7.66 13.58 -7.19
N SER A 108 8.53 14.54 -6.89
CA SER A 108 8.28 15.97 -7.14
C SER A 108 9.50 16.69 -7.68
N ALA A 109 9.28 17.50 -8.73
CA ALA A 109 10.31 18.36 -9.31
C ALA A 109 10.83 19.45 -8.35
N LYS A 110 10.07 19.76 -7.28
CA LYS A 110 10.54 20.70 -6.24
C LYS A 110 11.62 20.09 -5.34
N GLY A 111 11.74 18.75 -5.31
CA GLY A 111 12.79 18.06 -4.56
C GLY A 111 12.70 18.17 -3.03
N ILE A 112 11.57 18.62 -2.49
CA ILE A 112 11.37 18.77 -1.04
C ILE A 112 11.27 17.38 -0.41
N PRO A 113 12.07 17.03 0.61
CA PRO A 113 11.89 15.79 1.36
C PRO A 113 10.51 15.74 2.00
N THR A 114 9.71 14.72 1.70
CA THR A 114 8.31 14.65 2.12
C THR A 114 7.93 13.22 2.54
N LEU A 115 7.22 13.10 3.66
CA LEU A 115 6.48 11.92 4.06
C LEU A 115 4.99 12.24 3.92
N SER A 116 4.27 11.49 3.09
CA SER A 116 2.92 11.88 2.70
C SER A 116 1.90 10.75 2.73
N VAL A 117 0.63 11.15 2.73
CA VAL A 117 -0.50 10.26 2.48
C VAL A 117 -1.51 10.92 1.56
N HIS A 118 -2.20 10.11 0.76
CA HIS A 118 -3.38 10.54 0.01
C HIS A 118 -4.29 9.39 -0.34
N THR A 119 -5.52 9.74 -0.72
CA THR A 119 -6.47 8.80 -1.32
C THR A 119 -6.25 8.78 -2.82
N PRO A 120 -6.11 7.60 -3.47
CA PRO A 120 -5.99 7.54 -4.92
C PRO A 120 -7.34 7.72 -5.61
N GLY A 121 -7.30 8.34 -6.78
CA GLY A 121 -8.48 8.62 -7.57
C GLY A 121 -8.26 9.71 -8.61
N ASN A 122 -9.14 9.77 -9.61
CA ASN A 122 -9.08 10.82 -10.63
C ASN A 122 -10.37 11.65 -10.57
N LEU A 123 -10.25 12.96 -10.39
CA LEU A 123 -11.39 13.90 -10.44
C LEU A 123 -11.84 14.21 -11.87
N ALA A 124 -10.95 14.01 -12.85
CA ALA A 124 -11.19 14.23 -14.27
C ALA A 124 -10.63 13.03 -15.07
N GLU A 125 -9.72 13.25 -16.01
CA GLU A 125 -9.07 12.19 -16.78
C GLU A 125 -8.13 11.33 -15.94
N ALA A 126 -8.05 10.03 -16.28
CA ALA A 126 -7.16 9.07 -15.63
C ALA A 126 -5.83 8.92 -16.37
N GLN A 127 -4.99 9.95 -16.28
CA GLN A 127 -3.69 9.98 -16.98
C GLN A 127 -2.67 8.99 -16.41
N PHE A 128 -2.77 8.68 -15.12
CA PHE A 128 -1.82 7.84 -14.39
C PHE A 128 -2.55 6.71 -13.66
N GLY A 129 -3.20 5.83 -14.43
CA GLY A 129 -3.94 4.68 -13.90
C GLY A 129 -5.29 5.05 -13.27
N GLY A 130 -6.05 4.01 -12.90
CA GLY A 130 -7.41 4.17 -12.36
C GLY A 130 -8.47 4.37 -13.45
N LYS A 131 -9.60 4.97 -13.06
CA LYS A 131 -10.72 5.30 -13.94
C LYS A 131 -11.00 6.81 -13.93
N PRO A 132 -11.40 7.42 -15.05
CA PRO A 132 -11.81 8.83 -15.07
C PRO A 132 -12.96 9.10 -14.10
N GLN A 133 -12.96 10.29 -13.49
CA GLN A 133 -14.02 10.78 -12.60
C GLN A 133 -14.40 9.79 -11.49
N THR A 134 -13.44 9.00 -11.03
CA THR A 134 -13.64 7.96 -10.03
C THR A 134 -12.56 8.05 -8.97
N VAL A 135 -12.98 8.25 -7.73
CA VAL A 135 -12.11 8.28 -6.54
C VAL A 135 -12.34 7.05 -5.67
N SER A 136 -11.29 6.59 -5.01
CA SER A 136 -11.43 5.52 -4.03
C SER A 136 -12.09 6.03 -2.74
N VAL A 137 -12.60 5.12 -1.92
CA VAL A 137 -13.10 5.50 -0.59
C VAL A 137 -11.92 5.94 0.28
N SER A 138 -12.05 7.08 0.94
CA SER A 138 -10.97 7.66 1.74
C SER A 138 -10.97 7.13 3.19
N PRO A 139 -9.89 6.48 3.68
CA PRO A 139 -9.77 6.07 5.08
C PRO A 139 -9.25 7.23 5.95
N ALA A 140 -10.06 8.29 6.10
CA ALA A 140 -9.64 9.55 6.72
C ALA A 140 -8.98 9.40 8.11
N ALA A 141 -9.52 8.53 8.96
CA ALA A 141 -8.95 8.27 10.28
C ALA A 141 -7.57 7.59 10.21
N ALA A 142 -7.38 6.64 9.29
CA ALA A 142 -6.10 5.95 9.11
C ALA A 142 -5.04 6.92 8.57
N MET A 143 -5.38 7.73 7.56
CA MET A 143 -4.48 8.75 7.02
C MET A 143 -4.07 9.78 8.08
N LYS A 144 -5.02 10.25 8.91
CA LYS A 144 -4.72 11.16 10.01
C LYS A 144 -3.74 10.52 11.00
N ASN A 145 -3.99 9.28 11.41
CA ASN A 145 -3.12 8.59 12.36
C ASN A 145 -1.70 8.39 11.78
N ALA A 146 -1.59 8.01 10.51
CA ALA A 146 -0.31 7.89 9.83
C ALA A 146 0.46 9.21 9.81
N LEU A 147 -0.18 10.33 9.48
CA LEU A 147 0.47 11.65 9.52
C LEU A 147 0.92 12.05 10.92
N GLN A 148 0.09 11.79 11.94
CA GLN A 148 0.47 12.09 13.33
C GLN A 148 1.68 11.27 13.77
N GLU A 149 1.73 9.99 13.42
CA GLU A 149 2.86 9.12 13.78
C GLU A 149 4.11 9.46 12.96
N MET A 150 4.00 9.76 11.66
CA MET A 150 5.12 10.23 10.85
C MET A 150 5.71 11.53 11.39
N ALA A 151 4.87 12.51 11.74
CA ALA A 151 5.33 13.79 12.28
C ALA A 151 6.06 13.61 13.61
N LYS A 152 5.50 12.80 14.52
CA LYS A 152 6.12 12.48 15.79
C LYS A 152 7.47 11.78 15.60
N LEU A 153 7.52 10.72 14.79
CA LEU A 153 8.75 9.94 14.60
C LEU A 153 9.82 10.69 13.81
N ALA A 154 9.42 11.56 12.88
CA ALA A 154 10.35 12.42 12.17
C ALA A 154 11.04 13.39 13.15
N ASP A 155 10.28 14.03 14.04
CA ASP A 155 10.81 14.91 15.09
C ASP A 155 11.73 14.16 16.06
N GLU A 156 11.26 13.02 16.62
CA GLU A 156 12.03 12.19 17.55
C GLU A 156 13.36 11.70 16.97
N ARG A 157 13.43 11.51 15.65
CA ARG A 157 14.62 11.01 14.94
C ARG A 157 15.44 12.12 14.28
N GLY A 158 15.01 13.39 14.37
CA GLY A 158 15.67 14.53 13.75
C GLY A 158 15.70 14.46 12.22
N LEU A 159 14.64 13.95 11.60
CA LEU A 159 14.50 13.90 10.15
C LEU A 159 13.87 15.19 9.62
N ASP A 160 14.58 15.89 8.75
CA ASP A 160 14.11 17.13 8.11
C ASP A 160 13.24 16.81 6.89
N TYR A 161 12.00 16.39 7.15
CA TYR A 161 10.99 16.06 6.14
C TYR A 161 9.69 16.80 6.41
N GLU A 162 9.05 17.32 5.36
CA GLU A 162 7.67 17.77 5.46
C GLU A 162 6.73 16.58 5.64
N VAL A 163 5.79 16.67 6.58
CA VAL A 163 4.75 15.66 6.77
C VAL A 163 3.41 16.24 6.35
N SER A 164 2.82 15.73 5.27
CA SER A 164 1.66 16.38 4.66
C SER A 164 0.69 15.43 3.95
N TYR A 165 -0.55 15.90 3.81
CA TYR A 165 -1.47 15.33 2.83
C TYR A 165 -1.08 15.75 1.42
N GLU A 166 -1.31 14.87 0.46
CA GLU A 166 -1.41 15.24 -0.94
C GLU A 166 -2.87 15.29 -1.42
N CYS A 167 -3.11 15.99 -2.53
CA CYS A 167 -4.41 15.99 -3.18
C CYS A 167 -4.74 14.60 -3.73
N THR A 168 -6.03 14.27 -3.83
CA THR A 168 -6.47 13.07 -4.56
C THR A 168 -6.02 13.13 -6.01
N HIS A 169 -5.21 12.15 -6.40
CA HIS A 169 -4.73 12.01 -7.77
C HIS A 169 -4.39 10.54 -8.10
N HIS A 170 -4.21 10.27 -9.38
CA HIS A 170 -3.77 9.01 -10.00
C HIS A 170 -4.53 7.74 -9.57
N GLY A 171 -4.19 6.61 -10.17
CA GLY A 171 -4.79 5.32 -9.88
C GLY A 171 -4.23 4.65 -8.62
N PRO A 172 -4.86 3.55 -8.18
CA PRO A 172 -6.09 2.97 -8.74
C PRO A 172 -7.37 3.64 -8.22
N SER A 173 -8.51 3.37 -8.87
CA SER A 173 -9.85 3.78 -8.43
C SER A 173 -10.60 2.55 -7.87
N LEU A 174 -10.64 2.40 -6.55
CA LEU A 174 -11.13 1.18 -5.86
C LEU A 174 -12.42 1.45 -5.07
N ASP A 175 -13.37 0.51 -5.13
CA ASP A 175 -14.59 0.52 -4.32
C ASP A 175 -14.36 -0.03 -2.90
N ALA A 176 -13.32 0.49 -2.24
CA ALA A 176 -12.90 0.13 -0.90
C ALA A 176 -12.02 1.25 -0.32
N PRO A 177 -11.90 1.34 1.02
CA PRO A 177 -10.97 2.28 1.64
C PRO A 177 -9.55 2.07 1.10
N ALA A 178 -8.92 3.13 0.60
CA ALA A 178 -7.59 3.05 0.01
C ALA A 178 -6.78 4.31 0.32
N MET A 179 -5.51 4.12 0.67
CA MET A 179 -4.56 5.21 0.84
C MET A 179 -3.17 4.82 0.34
N PHE A 180 -2.44 5.82 -0.11
CA PHE A 180 -1.00 5.78 -0.28
C PHE A 180 -0.33 6.28 1.00
N VAL A 181 0.80 5.69 1.34
CA VAL A 181 1.74 6.17 2.36
C VAL A 181 3.11 6.20 1.70
N GLU A 182 3.69 7.39 1.61
CA GLU A 182 4.77 7.63 0.68
C GLU A 182 6.01 8.28 1.31
N LEU A 183 7.14 8.04 0.63
CA LEU A 183 8.43 8.66 0.91
C LEU A 183 8.94 9.35 -0.35
N GLY A 184 9.23 10.63 -0.27
CA GLY A 184 9.67 11.45 -1.39
C GLY A 184 10.69 12.52 -1.01
N SER A 185 11.16 13.33 -1.96
CA SER A 185 10.60 13.48 -3.33
C SER A 185 11.50 12.99 -4.46
N SER A 186 12.69 12.47 -4.15
CA SER A 186 13.70 12.14 -5.16
C SER A 186 14.41 10.81 -4.86
N PRO A 187 15.23 10.29 -5.81
CA PRO A 187 16.01 9.07 -5.59
C PRO A 187 16.93 9.08 -4.36
N GLU A 188 17.31 10.26 -3.87
CA GLU A 188 18.03 10.40 -2.60
C GLU A 188 17.14 9.98 -1.43
N GLN A 189 15.95 10.59 -1.29
CA GLN A 189 15.01 10.27 -0.21
C GLN A 189 14.43 8.86 -0.35
N TRP A 190 14.17 8.37 -1.55
CA TRP A 190 13.67 7.00 -1.74
C TRP A 190 14.62 5.92 -1.19
N LYS A 191 15.91 6.24 -1.05
CA LYS A 191 16.95 5.37 -0.48
C LYS A 191 17.22 5.62 1.00
N ASP A 192 16.59 6.63 1.60
CA ASP A 192 16.73 6.93 3.01
C ASP A 192 16.01 5.87 3.86
N LEU A 193 16.79 4.94 4.40
CA LEU A 193 16.26 3.82 5.17
C LEU A 193 15.66 4.27 6.51
N LYS A 194 16.11 5.39 7.09
CA LYS A 194 15.55 5.91 8.34
C LYS A 194 14.17 6.50 8.09
N ALA A 195 14.02 7.25 7.00
CA ALA A 195 12.73 7.80 6.59
C ALA A 195 11.76 6.68 6.16
N ALA A 196 12.24 5.67 5.42
CA ALA A 196 11.42 4.50 5.08
C ALA A 196 10.93 3.73 6.32
N GLU A 197 11.75 3.65 7.37
CA GLU A 197 11.36 3.05 8.65
C GLU A 197 10.28 3.88 9.37
N VAL A 198 10.38 5.22 9.34
CA VAL A 198 9.33 6.09 9.87
C VAL A 198 7.99 5.86 9.16
N VAL A 199 8.01 5.81 7.83
CA VAL A 199 6.80 5.54 7.03
C VAL A 199 6.24 4.15 7.34
N ALA A 200 7.10 3.13 7.47
CA ALA A 200 6.68 1.79 7.84
C ALA A 200 6.04 1.71 9.23
N HIS A 201 6.55 2.47 10.20
CA HIS A 201 5.97 2.50 11.54
C HIS A 201 4.58 3.16 11.59
N ALA A 202 4.35 4.14 10.70
CA ALA A 202 3.12 4.90 10.64
C ALA A 202 1.99 4.24 9.82
N ALA A 203 2.34 3.33 8.90
CA ALA A 203 1.42 2.65 7.98
C ALA A 203 0.63 1.49 8.63
#